data_AF-A0A327U4D9-F1
#
_entry.id   AF-A0A327U4D9-F1
#
_cell.length_a   1.000
_cell.length_b   1.000
_cell.length_c   1.000
_cell.angle_alpha   90.00
_cell.angle_beta   90.00
_cell.angle_gamma   90.00
#
_symmetry.space_group_name_H-M   'P 1'
#
loop_
_entity.id
_entity.type
_entity.pdbx_description
1 polymer ?
#
loop_
_entity_poly.entity_id
_entity_poly.type
_entity_poly.pdbx_seq_one_letter_code
_entity_poly.pdbx_strand_id
1 'polypeptide(L)'
;MTGTAADVTRVLNGEVGYREGFSGGHWNNKQKYSSQVPGLEWSDYQAWCCTFTSWTFQEAGLPKGTYPVTASCLTATNWWKQQGRWSEYPAIGAQVMFGPGGGSHTGIVIDYDADTITTIEGNTNTSGSAEGDGVYRKTRKRRDSYVYGYGYPAYPGGIKSADPNWKNPTTAPTKEDDMPTAADVWKADVIPAAAPPYNNKDYDKNKQWKASYALGEAVLTGRKNEAKLDALTKQVTALVKKVDAVSVGGIDLDALANRVADLLAARLAK
;
A
#
# COMPACT_ATOMS: atom_id res chain seq x y z
N MET A 1 -5.36 14.55 -6.76
CA MET A 1 -4.44 13.43 -7.09
C MET A 1 -4.43 13.31 -8.60
N THR A 2 -3.32 12.88 -9.22
CA THR A 2 -3.20 12.83 -10.69
C THR A 2 -3.58 11.47 -11.27
N GLY A 3 -4.05 10.53 -10.44
CA GLY A 3 -4.50 9.23 -10.89
C GLY A 3 -3.34 8.29 -11.20
N THR A 4 -2.30 8.28 -10.37
CA THR A 4 -1.13 7.39 -10.54
C THR A 4 -1.23 6.13 -9.66
N ALA A 5 -0.41 5.11 -9.94
CA ALA A 5 -0.28 3.95 -9.05
C ALA A 5 0.23 4.33 -7.64
N ALA A 6 1.05 5.39 -7.55
CA ALA A 6 1.51 5.94 -6.27
C ALA A 6 0.36 6.61 -5.50
N ASP A 7 -0.53 7.34 -6.17
CA ASP A 7 -1.73 7.90 -5.56
C ASP A 7 -2.66 6.81 -5.02
N VAL A 8 -2.87 5.74 -5.79
CA VAL A 8 -3.64 4.56 -5.36
C VAL A 8 -3.03 3.96 -4.10
N THR A 9 -1.71 3.78 -4.06
CA THR A 9 -1.00 3.26 -2.88
C THR A 9 -1.16 4.18 -1.67
N ARG A 10 -1.11 5.50 -1.88
CA ARG A 10 -1.30 6.51 -0.82
C ARG A 10 -2.71 6.45 -0.24
N VAL A 11 -3.74 6.34 -1.08
CA VAL A 11 -5.13 6.17 -0.64
C VAL A 11 -5.27 4.89 0.18
N LEU A 12 -4.78 3.76 -0.34
CA LEU A 12 -4.87 2.46 0.33
C LEU A 12 -4.22 2.45 1.70
N ASN A 13 -3.04 3.05 1.83
CA ASN A 13 -2.33 3.13 3.11
C ASN A 13 -3.13 3.89 4.18
N GLY A 14 -3.93 4.88 3.79
CA GLY A 14 -4.81 5.62 4.70
C GLY A 14 -5.98 4.79 5.24
N GLU A 15 -6.32 3.69 4.57
CA GLU A 15 -7.46 2.84 4.93
C GLU A 15 -7.06 1.60 5.71
N VAL A 16 -5.78 1.24 5.78
CA VAL A 16 -5.31 0.07 6.54
C VAL A 16 -5.74 0.18 8.01
N GLY A 17 -6.45 -0.84 8.50
CA GLY A 17 -7.00 -0.86 9.85
C GLY A 17 -8.44 -0.35 9.97
N TYR A 18 -9.04 0.16 8.88
CA TYR A 18 -10.47 0.43 8.83
C TYR A 18 -11.28 -0.83 9.15
N ARG A 19 -12.38 -0.66 9.89
CA ARG A 19 -13.31 -1.72 10.29
C ARG A 19 -14.71 -1.40 9.80
N GLU A 20 -15.41 -2.43 9.32
CA GLU A 20 -16.84 -2.33 9.00
C GLU A 20 -17.70 -2.30 10.27
N GLY A 21 -19.00 -2.12 10.11
CA GLY A 21 -19.93 -2.14 11.22
C GLY A 21 -19.99 -3.50 11.92
N PHE A 22 -20.21 -3.46 13.23
CA PHE A 22 -20.42 -4.63 14.06
C PHE A 22 -21.77 -4.49 14.79
N SER A 23 -22.64 -5.49 14.67
CA SER A 23 -23.96 -5.50 15.31
C SER A 23 -24.41 -6.92 15.58
N GLY A 24 -25.13 -7.15 16.68
CA GLY A 24 -25.66 -8.49 16.99
C GLY A 24 -24.59 -9.58 17.07
N GLY A 25 -23.36 -9.25 17.46
CA GLY A 25 -22.26 -10.20 17.61
C GLY A 25 -21.54 -10.60 16.32
N HIS A 26 -21.85 -9.98 15.18
CA HIS A 26 -21.21 -10.26 13.89
C HIS A 26 -20.87 -8.97 13.13
N TRP A 27 -19.87 -9.07 12.24
CA TRP A 27 -19.58 -8.04 11.26
C TRP A 27 -20.68 -8.05 10.20
N ASN A 28 -21.19 -6.87 9.84
CA ASN A 28 -22.42 -6.75 9.07
C ASN A 28 -22.22 -6.10 7.70
N ASN A 29 -20.99 -6.00 7.22
CA ASN A 29 -20.62 -5.37 5.96
C ASN A 29 -21.05 -3.90 5.81
N LYS A 30 -21.44 -3.23 6.91
CA LYS A 30 -21.77 -1.81 6.86
C LYS A 30 -20.49 -1.00 6.70
N GLN A 31 -20.34 -0.24 5.62
CA GLN A 31 -19.12 0.53 5.38
C GLN A 31 -19.33 1.86 4.67
N LYS A 32 -18.31 2.72 4.70
CA LYS A 32 -18.37 4.11 4.21
C LYS A 32 -18.21 4.26 2.69
N TYR A 33 -17.69 3.27 1.99
CA TYR A 33 -17.29 3.33 0.59
C TYR A 33 -18.48 3.29 -0.37
N SER A 34 -19.53 2.49 -0.09
CA SER A 34 -20.70 2.37 -1.00
C SER A 34 -21.37 3.69 -1.28
N SER A 35 -21.54 4.55 -0.27
CA SER A 35 -22.17 5.88 -0.44
C SER A 35 -21.27 6.89 -1.16
N GLN A 36 -19.98 6.58 -1.32
CA GLN A 36 -18.99 7.46 -1.93
C GLN A 36 -18.67 7.07 -3.38
N VAL A 37 -19.18 5.94 -3.88
CA VAL A 37 -19.02 5.52 -5.27
C VAL A 37 -20.36 5.64 -5.99
N PRO A 38 -20.54 6.63 -6.88
CA PRO A 38 -21.80 6.84 -7.58
C PRO A 38 -22.26 5.59 -8.31
N GLY A 39 -23.47 5.11 -7.98
CA GLY A 39 -24.08 3.92 -8.57
C GLY A 39 -23.84 2.62 -7.79
N LEU A 40 -23.10 2.66 -6.68
CA LEU A 40 -22.89 1.51 -5.78
C LEU A 40 -23.48 1.72 -4.39
N GLU A 41 -24.31 2.73 -4.18
CA GLU A 41 -24.93 3.03 -2.87
C GLU A 41 -25.72 1.84 -2.33
N TRP A 42 -26.36 1.08 -3.23
CA TRP A 42 -27.11 -0.14 -2.92
C TRP A 42 -26.25 -1.28 -2.36
N SER A 43 -24.92 -1.22 -2.49
CA SER A 43 -24.01 -2.29 -2.08
C SER A 43 -23.60 -2.22 -0.60
N ASP A 44 -24.09 -1.24 0.18
CA ASP A 44 -23.87 -1.25 1.63
C ASP A 44 -24.50 -2.51 2.25
N TYR A 45 -23.90 -3.03 3.32
CA TYR A 45 -24.22 -4.34 3.90
C TYR A 45 -23.98 -5.56 2.98
N GLN A 46 -23.37 -5.39 1.80
CA GLN A 46 -22.90 -6.49 0.95
C GLN A 46 -21.38 -6.66 1.06
N ALA A 47 -20.85 -7.81 0.62
CA ALA A 47 -19.41 -7.99 0.48
C ALA A 47 -18.81 -6.87 -0.38
N TRP A 48 -17.81 -6.16 0.16
CA TRP A 48 -17.42 -4.84 -0.33
C TRP A 48 -15.99 -4.77 -0.87
N CYS A 49 -15.33 -5.90 -1.11
CA CYS A 49 -13.97 -5.93 -1.67
C CYS A 49 -13.87 -5.21 -3.02
N CYS A 50 -14.81 -5.42 -3.95
CA CYS A 50 -14.83 -4.71 -5.23
C CYS A 50 -15.26 -3.25 -5.07
N THR A 51 -16.27 -2.96 -4.25
CA THR A 51 -16.68 -1.58 -3.93
C THR A 51 -15.49 -0.77 -3.39
N PHE A 52 -14.68 -1.36 -2.52
CA PHE A 52 -13.45 -0.76 -2.00
C PHE A 52 -12.43 -0.47 -3.10
N THR A 53 -12.20 -1.40 -4.03
CA THR A 53 -11.28 -1.14 -5.15
C THR A 53 -11.80 -0.03 -6.08
N SER A 54 -13.10 -0.01 -6.41
CA SER A 54 -13.71 1.06 -7.20
C SER A 54 -13.62 2.42 -6.51
N TRP A 55 -13.86 2.46 -5.19
CA TRP A 55 -13.68 3.64 -4.36
C TRP A 55 -12.22 4.10 -4.36
N THR A 56 -11.27 3.19 -4.18
CA THR A 56 -9.84 3.50 -4.14
C THR A 56 -9.39 4.17 -5.43
N PHE A 57 -9.77 3.64 -6.59
CA PHE A 57 -9.40 4.23 -7.87
C PHE A 57 -10.04 5.62 -8.06
N GLN A 58 -11.30 5.78 -7.66
CA GLN A 58 -11.97 7.09 -7.69
C GLN A 58 -11.25 8.12 -6.82
N GLU A 59 -10.98 7.75 -5.57
CA GLU A 59 -10.34 8.63 -4.58
C GLU A 59 -8.91 8.98 -5.03
N ALA A 60 -8.20 8.02 -5.64
CA ALA A 60 -6.89 8.26 -6.25
C ALA A 60 -6.92 9.22 -7.46
N GLY A 61 -8.10 9.66 -7.90
CA GLY A 61 -8.28 10.61 -9.00
C GLY A 61 -8.24 9.98 -10.38
N LEU A 62 -8.45 8.67 -10.50
CA LEU A 62 -8.49 8.02 -11.82
C LEU A 62 -9.77 8.44 -12.57
N PRO A 63 -9.67 8.76 -13.88
CA PRO A 63 -10.85 9.07 -14.67
C PRO A 63 -11.81 7.87 -14.76
N LYS A 64 -13.13 8.14 -14.77
CA LYS A 64 -14.13 7.09 -15.02
C LYS A 64 -13.84 6.38 -16.35
N GLY A 65 -14.06 5.07 -16.39
CA GLY A 65 -13.78 4.24 -17.56
C GLY A 65 -12.33 3.74 -17.65
N THR A 66 -11.44 4.16 -16.75
CA THR A 66 -10.06 3.63 -16.66
C THR A 66 -9.91 2.44 -15.70
N TYR A 67 -10.99 2.09 -15.00
CA TYR A 67 -11.14 0.98 -14.05
C TYR A 67 -12.64 0.59 -13.95
N PRO A 68 -12.97 -0.63 -13.48
CA PRO A 68 -14.35 -1.05 -13.30
C PRO A 68 -14.97 -0.40 -12.05
N VAL A 69 -16.21 0.07 -12.20
CA VAL A 69 -17.05 0.53 -11.09
C VAL A 69 -18.10 -0.55 -10.81
N THR A 70 -17.87 -1.41 -9.81
CA THR A 70 -18.74 -2.56 -9.53
C THR A 70 -18.57 -3.09 -8.10
N ALA A 71 -19.59 -3.76 -7.58
CA ALA A 71 -19.51 -4.55 -6.34
C ALA A 71 -19.18 -6.04 -6.60
N SER A 72 -19.02 -6.48 -7.85
CA SER A 72 -18.83 -7.90 -8.21
C SER A 72 -17.44 -8.19 -8.77
N CYS A 73 -16.73 -9.16 -8.17
CA CYS A 73 -15.41 -9.61 -8.64
C CYS A 73 -15.49 -10.20 -10.05
N LEU A 74 -16.52 -10.98 -10.36
CA LEU A 74 -16.67 -11.56 -11.71
C LEU A 74 -16.93 -10.47 -12.76
N THR A 75 -17.72 -9.46 -12.41
CA THR A 75 -17.97 -8.29 -13.28
C THR A 75 -16.67 -7.50 -13.51
N ALA A 76 -15.87 -7.26 -12.46
CA ALA A 76 -14.58 -6.60 -12.59
C ALA A 76 -13.62 -7.39 -13.49
N THR A 77 -13.48 -8.70 -13.27
CA THR A 77 -12.64 -9.59 -14.09
C THR A 77 -13.03 -9.54 -15.56
N ASN A 78 -14.33 -9.65 -15.85
CA ASN A 78 -14.83 -9.59 -17.23
C ASN A 78 -14.60 -8.22 -17.86
N TRP A 79 -14.78 -7.13 -17.10
CA TRP A 79 -14.51 -5.78 -17.57
C TRP A 79 -13.04 -5.61 -17.97
N TRP A 80 -12.09 -6.01 -17.10
CA TRP A 80 -10.66 -5.91 -17.40
C TRP A 80 -10.27 -6.64 -18.68
N LYS A 81 -10.83 -7.84 -18.88
CA LYS A 81 -10.63 -8.62 -20.11
C LYS A 81 -11.22 -7.92 -21.33
N GLN A 82 -12.44 -7.40 -21.24
CA GLN A 82 -13.11 -6.68 -22.34
C GLN A 82 -12.36 -5.40 -22.73
N GLN A 83 -11.73 -4.72 -21.78
CA GLN A 83 -10.92 -3.53 -22.04
C GLN A 83 -9.53 -3.85 -22.58
N GLY A 84 -9.15 -5.13 -22.71
CA GLY A 84 -7.80 -5.53 -23.11
C GLY A 84 -6.74 -5.15 -22.07
N ARG A 85 -7.13 -5.07 -20.80
CA ARG A 85 -6.27 -4.63 -19.68
C ARG A 85 -6.11 -5.71 -18.62
N TRP A 86 -6.19 -6.96 -19.05
CA TRP A 86 -5.95 -8.14 -18.23
C TRP A 86 -4.52 -8.65 -18.44
N SER A 87 -3.85 -9.05 -17.37
CA SER A 87 -2.54 -9.69 -17.40
C SER A 87 -2.48 -10.85 -16.40
N GLU A 88 -1.62 -11.82 -16.68
CA GLU A 88 -1.26 -12.89 -15.75
C GLU A 88 -0.14 -12.48 -14.79
N TYR A 89 0.45 -11.30 -14.98
CA TYR A 89 1.56 -10.80 -14.19
C TYR A 89 1.11 -9.65 -13.27
N PRO A 90 1.65 -9.53 -12.04
CA PRO A 90 1.41 -8.39 -11.17
C PRO A 90 2.04 -7.11 -11.72
N ALA A 91 1.44 -6.00 -11.31
CA ALA A 91 1.96 -4.66 -11.51
C ALA A 91 1.57 -3.77 -10.32
N ILE A 92 2.38 -2.75 -10.02
CA ILE A 92 2.07 -1.83 -8.93
C ILE A 92 0.80 -1.04 -9.26
N GLY A 93 -0.16 -1.04 -8.35
CA GLY A 93 -1.50 -0.45 -8.55
C GLY A 93 -2.50 -1.36 -9.28
N ALA A 94 -2.09 -2.55 -9.73
CA ALA A 94 -3.02 -3.47 -10.38
C ALA A 94 -4.04 -4.04 -9.38
N GLN A 95 -5.27 -4.22 -9.85
CA GLN A 95 -6.28 -4.98 -9.14
C GLN A 95 -6.00 -6.47 -9.32
N VAL A 96 -5.63 -7.18 -8.26
CA VAL A 96 -5.53 -8.64 -8.29
C VAL A 96 -6.91 -9.26 -8.08
N MET A 97 -7.23 -10.30 -8.85
CA MET A 97 -8.47 -11.06 -8.73
C MET A 97 -8.16 -12.47 -8.24
N PHE A 98 -8.99 -12.97 -7.34
CA PHE A 98 -8.78 -14.26 -6.70
C PHE A 98 -9.93 -15.25 -6.93
N GLY A 99 -9.60 -16.53 -6.82
CA GLY A 99 -10.52 -17.66 -6.87
C GLY A 99 -10.99 -18.04 -8.27
N PRO A 100 -11.89 -19.03 -8.36
CA PRO A 100 -12.37 -19.55 -9.64
C PRO A 100 -12.88 -18.44 -10.56
N GLY A 101 -12.29 -18.34 -11.76
CA GLY A 101 -12.64 -17.32 -12.74
C GLY A 101 -12.39 -15.87 -12.31
N GLY A 102 -11.66 -15.62 -11.21
CA GLY A 102 -11.47 -14.30 -10.63
C GLY A 102 -12.72 -13.75 -9.94
N GLY A 103 -13.62 -14.64 -9.52
CA GLY A 103 -14.94 -14.27 -8.99
C GLY A 103 -15.05 -14.20 -7.47
N SER A 104 -14.02 -14.57 -6.70
CA SER A 104 -14.16 -14.76 -5.25
C SER A 104 -13.76 -13.54 -4.41
N HIS A 105 -12.61 -12.92 -4.71
CA HIS A 105 -12.11 -11.79 -3.93
C HIS A 105 -11.18 -10.91 -4.77
N THR A 106 -10.83 -9.75 -4.25
CA THR A 106 -9.90 -8.83 -4.91
C THR A 106 -9.08 -8.00 -3.93
N GLY A 107 -7.96 -7.50 -4.41
CA GLY A 107 -7.08 -6.57 -3.71
C GLY A 107 -6.36 -5.65 -4.69
N ILE A 108 -5.60 -4.70 -4.18
CA ILE A 108 -4.71 -3.89 -5.01
C ILE A 108 -3.27 -4.17 -4.62
N VAL A 109 -2.45 -4.48 -5.63
CA VAL A 109 -1.02 -4.74 -5.47
C VAL A 109 -0.29 -3.44 -5.18
N ILE A 110 0.38 -3.38 -4.03
CA ILE A 110 1.22 -2.24 -3.62
C ILE A 110 2.72 -2.54 -3.73
N ASP A 111 3.09 -3.81 -3.79
CA ASP A 111 4.47 -4.25 -4.06
C ASP A 111 4.49 -5.66 -4.68
N TYR A 112 5.58 -6.02 -5.35
CA TYR A 112 5.83 -7.39 -5.79
C TYR A 112 7.32 -7.67 -5.96
N ASP A 113 7.69 -8.94 -5.81
CA ASP A 113 9.02 -9.45 -6.13
C ASP A 113 8.94 -10.68 -7.06
N ALA A 114 10.00 -11.48 -7.11
CA ALA A 114 10.07 -12.67 -7.93
C ALA A 114 9.01 -13.74 -7.57
N ASP A 115 8.52 -13.77 -6.33
CA ASP A 115 7.74 -14.87 -5.75
C ASP A 115 6.45 -14.42 -5.07
N THR A 116 6.35 -13.16 -4.67
CA THR A 116 5.24 -12.63 -3.88
C THR A 116 4.63 -11.36 -4.46
N ILE A 117 3.38 -11.12 -4.08
CA ILE A 117 2.72 -9.82 -4.14
C ILE A 117 2.40 -9.37 -2.73
N THR A 118 2.58 -8.08 -2.46
CA THR A 118 1.99 -7.40 -1.31
C THR A 118 0.77 -6.61 -1.78
N THR A 119 -0.37 -6.82 -1.12
CA THR A 119 -1.66 -6.22 -1.48
C THR A 119 -2.24 -5.46 -0.29
N ILE A 120 -3.11 -4.50 -0.58
CA ILE A 120 -4.09 -3.99 0.38
C ILE A 120 -5.48 -4.39 -0.09
N GLU A 121 -6.23 -5.02 0.80
CA GLU A 121 -7.50 -5.70 0.51
C GLU A 121 -8.55 -5.20 1.50
N GLY A 122 -9.72 -4.83 0.99
CA GLY A 122 -10.91 -4.51 1.79
C GLY A 122 -11.84 -5.72 1.88
N ASN A 123 -12.67 -5.76 2.91
CA ASN A 123 -13.54 -6.90 3.23
C ASN A 123 -12.72 -8.19 3.34
N THR A 124 -11.62 -8.12 4.08
CA THR A 124 -10.83 -9.28 4.50
C THR A 124 -10.61 -9.22 6.01
N ASN A 125 -9.93 -10.22 6.56
CA ASN A 125 -9.56 -10.28 7.98
C ASN A 125 -8.14 -10.83 8.13
N THR A 126 -7.61 -10.91 9.36
CA THR A 126 -6.23 -11.38 9.61
C THR A 126 -5.97 -12.80 9.08
N SER A 127 -6.93 -13.72 9.18
CA SER A 127 -6.78 -15.14 8.79
C SER A 127 -7.13 -15.44 7.31
N GLY A 128 -7.66 -14.47 6.57
CA GLY A 128 -8.06 -14.63 5.16
C GLY A 128 -9.33 -15.45 4.94
N SER A 129 -10.24 -15.51 5.93
CA SER A 129 -11.53 -16.22 5.77
C SER A 129 -12.50 -15.45 4.85
N ALA A 130 -13.58 -16.11 4.45
CA ALA A 130 -14.59 -15.56 3.54
C ALA A 130 -15.40 -14.39 4.13
N GLU A 131 -15.40 -14.19 5.45
CA GLU A 131 -16.03 -13.04 6.10
C GLU A 131 -14.98 -11.98 6.43
N GLY A 132 -14.98 -10.88 5.69
CA GLY A 132 -14.13 -9.74 5.98
C GLY A 132 -14.60 -8.95 7.20
N ASP A 133 -13.66 -8.28 7.87
CA ASP A 133 -13.96 -7.37 8.98
C ASP A 133 -13.27 -6.00 8.83
N GLY A 134 -12.53 -5.77 7.74
CA GLY A 134 -11.81 -4.54 7.54
C GLY A 134 -10.86 -4.51 6.35
N VAL A 135 -9.94 -3.56 6.40
CA VAL A 135 -8.89 -3.34 5.39
C VAL A 135 -7.54 -3.77 5.94
N TYR A 136 -6.83 -4.63 5.20
CA TYR A 136 -5.58 -5.22 5.63
C TYR A 136 -4.53 -5.25 4.54
N ARG A 137 -3.26 -5.17 4.97
CA ARG A 137 -2.12 -5.53 4.15
C ARG A 137 -1.94 -7.05 4.15
N LYS A 138 -1.76 -7.64 2.98
CA LYS A 138 -1.53 -9.08 2.79
C LYS A 138 -0.29 -9.33 1.95
N THR A 139 0.37 -10.45 2.20
CA THR A 139 1.45 -10.97 1.34
C THR A 139 1.03 -12.34 0.87
N ARG A 140 1.08 -12.56 -0.45
CA ARG A 140 0.62 -13.79 -1.10
C ARG A 140 1.66 -14.25 -2.12
N LYS A 141 1.75 -15.56 -2.35
CA LYS A 141 2.56 -16.08 -3.46
C LYS A 141 1.91 -15.64 -4.77
N ARG A 142 2.67 -15.00 -5.66
CA ARG A 142 2.13 -14.43 -6.91
C ARG A 142 1.73 -15.49 -7.94
N ARG A 143 2.16 -16.74 -7.74
CA ARG A 143 1.83 -17.91 -8.57
C ARG A 143 0.94 -18.92 -7.84
N ASP A 144 0.30 -18.51 -6.75
CA ASP A 144 -0.68 -19.35 -6.06
C ASP A 144 -1.86 -19.66 -7.01
N SER A 145 -2.39 -20.87 -7.00
CA SER A 145 -3.55 -21.24 -7.82
C SER A 145 -4.80 -20.42 -7.52
N TYR A 146 -4.88 -19.81 -6.34
CA TYR A 146 -5.95 -18.91 -5.97
C TYR A 146 -5.80 -17.51 -6.58
N VAL A 147 -4.61 -17.12 -7.04
CA VAL A 147 -4.39 -15.88 -7.81
C VAL A 147 -4.82 -16.13 -9.24
N TYR A 148 -5.93 -15.52 -9.66
CA TYR A 148 -6.48 -15.73 -11.00
C TYR A 148 -5.83 -14.84 -12.06
N GLY A 149 -5.49 -13.59 -11.70
CA GLY A 149 -4.81 -12.65 -12.56
C GLY A 149 -5.03 -11.21 -12.13
N TYR A 150 -4.67 -10.28 -13.02
CA TYR A 150 -4.52 -8.87 -12.68
C TYR A 150 -5.18 -7.96 -13.71
N GLY A 151 -6.03 -7.05 -13.22
CA GLY A 151 -6.56 -5.92 -13.98
C GLY A 151 -5.66 -4.71 -13.86
N TYR A 152 -5.25 -4.12 -14.97
CA TYR A 152 -4.35 -2.98 -15.00
C TYR A 152 -5.14 -1.70 -15.22
N PRO A 153 -5.28 -0.79 -14.24
CA PRO A 153 -5.92 0.52 -14.48
C PRO A 153 -5.20 1.34 -15.56
N ALA A 154 -5.94 2.19 -16.28
CA ALA A 154 -5.40 3.09 -17.31
C ALA A 154 -4.71 4.33 -16.73
N TYR A 155 -3.62 4.10 -16.01
CA TYR A 155 -2.77 5.16 -15.49
C TYR A 155 -2.14 6.00 -16.61
N PRO A 156 -2.19 7.35 -16.56
CA PRO A 156 -1.63 8.23 -17.58
C PRO A 156 -0.14 8.01 -17.88
N GLY A 157 0.67 7.77 -16.84
CA GLY A 157 2.11 7.49 -16.94
C GLY A 157 2.45 6.01 -17.13
N GLY A 158 1.44 5.16 -17.40
CA GLY A 158 1.62 3.72 -17.46
C GLY A 158 1.74 3.06 -16.08
N ILE A 159 2.14 1.78 -16.08
CA ILE A 159 2.18 0.92 -14.90
C ILE A 159 3.51 0.18 -14.81
N LYS A 160 4.06 0.05 -13.60
CA LYS A 160 5.27 -0.75 -13.35
C LYS A 160 4.87 -2.22 -13.26
N SER A 161 4.98 -2.94 -14.37
CA SER A 161 4.53 -4.33 -14.52
C SER A 161 5.68 -5.34 -14.61
N ALA A 162 5.43 -6.56 -14.16
CA ALA A 162 6.27 -7.72 -14.40
C ALA A 162 5.92 -8.49 -15.70
N ASP A 163 4.92 -8.03 -16.45
CA ASP A 163 4.53 -8.60 -17.74
C ASP A 163 5.55 -8.20 -18.82
N PRO A 164 6.30 -9.15 -19.40
CA PRO A 164 7.32 -8.85 -20.39
C PRO A 164 6.74 -8.31 -21.71
N ASN A 165 5.44 -8.52 -21.95
CA ASN A 165 4.76 -8.11 -23.18
C ASN A 165 3.96 -6.82 -23.01
N TRP A 166 3.83 -6.31 -21.77
CA TRP A 166 3.06 -5.10 -21.53
C TRP A 166 3.78 -3.86 -22.02
N LYS A 167 3.08 -3.06 -22.83
CA LYS A 167 3.57 -1.80 -23.37
C LYS A 167 2.83 -0.66 -22.70
N ASN A 168 3.56 0.16 -21.95
CA ASN A 168 2.99 1.38 -21.41
C ASN A 168 2.64 2.35 -22.55
N PRO A 169 1.64 3.23 -22.34
CA PRO A 169 1.32 4.27 -23.31
C PRO A 169 2.59 5.05 -23.67
N THR A 170 2.84 5.24 -24.95
CA THR A 170 3.84 6.20 -25.47
C THR A 170 3.31 7.62 -25.36
N THR A 171 2.80 8.01 -24.20
CA THR A 171 2.76 9.42 -23.83
C THR A 171 4.20 9.74 -23.45
N ALA A 172 4.84 10.65 -24.20
CA ALA A 172 6.09 11.21 -23.75
C ALA A 172 5.87 11.69 -22.31
N PRO A 173 6.74 11.34 -21.35
CA PRO A 173 6.66 11.90 -20.01
C PRO A 173 6.47 13.40 -20.18
N THR A 174 5.46 13.99 -19.53
CA THR A 174 5.39 15.46 -19.55
C THR A 174 6.70 15.96 -18.93
N LYS A 175 7.14 17.20 -19.22
CA LYS A 175 8.33 17.75 -18.54
C LYS A 175 8.24 17.73 -17.00
N GLU A 176 7.06 17.41 -16.46
CA GLU A 176 6.78 17.18 -15.03
C GLU A 176 7.16 15.77 -14.57
N ASP A 177 7.16 14.77 -15.45
CA ASP A 177 7.63 13.39 -15.16
C ASP A 177 9.18 13.30 -15.16
N ASP A 178 9.87 14.30 -15.75
CA ASP A 178 11.32 14.52 -15.61
C ASP A 178 11.66 15.32 -14.33
N MET A 179 10.65 15.83 -13.60
CA MET A 179 10.92 16.47 -12.31
C MET A 179 11.22 15.39 -11.26
N PRO A 180 12.19 15.64 -10.37
CA PRO A 180 12.41 14.78 -9.21
C PRO A 180 11.08 14.55 -8.48
N THR A 181 10.80 13.30 -8.08
CA THR A 181 9.57 12.99 -7.35
C THR A 181 9.49 13.84 -6.09
N ALA A 182 8.29 13.99 -5.50
CA ALA A 182 8.18 14.69 -4.21
C ALA A 182 9.14 14.11 -3.15
N ALA A 183 9.44 12.81 -3.20
CA ALA A 183 10.44 12.17 -2.35
C ALA A 183 11.89 12.53 -2.70
N ASP A 184 12.20 12.71 -3.99
CA ASP A 184 13.53 13.14 -4.44
C ASP A 184 13.78 14.62 -4.12
N VAL A 185 12.77 15.48 -4.31
CA VAL A 185 12.79 16.89 -3.88
C VAL A 185 12.91 17.00 -2.36
N TRP A 186 12.20 16.15 -1.62
CA TRP A 186 12.25 16.10 -0.16
C TRP A 186 13.63 15.73 0.36
N LYS A 187 14.36 14.86 -0.35
CA LYS A 187 15.71 14.40 0.04
C LYS A 187 16.84 15.25 -0.54
N ALA A 188 16.59 16.07 -1.55
CA ALA A 188 17.61 16.87 -2.19
C ALA A 188 18.05 18.07 -1.33
N ASP A 189 19.36 18.33 -1.27
CA ASP A 189 19.93 19.53 -0.63
C ASP A 189 19.94 20.74 -1.58
N VAL A 190 19.83 20.47 -2.89
CA VAL A 190 19.80 21.45 -3.97
C VAL A 190 18.69 21.06 -4.94
N ILE A 191 17.79 22.00 -5.25
CA ILE A 191 16.69 21.79 -6.20
C ILE A 191 17.07 22.50 -7.52
N PRO A 192 16.97 21.83 -8.69
CA PRO A 192 17.19 22.47 -9.98
C PRO A 192 16.22 23.64 -10.16
N ALA A 193 16.70 24.81 -10.59
CA ALA A 193 15.82 25.94 -10.89
C ALA A 193 14.93 25.60 -12.09
N ALA A 194 13.60 25.61 -11.93
CA ALA A 194 12.68 25.49 -13.05
C ALA A 194 12.87 26.66 -14.02
N ALA A 195 12.92 26.38 -15.33
CA ALA A 195 12.96 27.43 -16.34
C ALA A 195 11.61 28.19 -16.36
N PRO A 196 11.62 29.53 -16.38
CA PRO A 196 10.43 30.34 -16.11
C PRO A 196 9.31 30.23 -17.17
N PRO A 197 8.07 30.61 -16.77
CA PRO A 197 7.36 31.69 -17.48
C PRO A 197 7.31 33.02 -16.68
N TYR A 198 8.03 33.17 -15.58
CA TYR A 198 8.18 34.46 -14.89
C TYR A 198 9.59 35.06 -15.06
N ASN A 199 9.64 36.21 -15.74
CA ASN A 199 10.79 37.13 -15.87
C ASN A 199 11.54 37.30 -14.54
N ASN A 200 12.61 36.53 -14.35
CA ASN A 200 13.62 36.80 -13.35
C ASN A 200 14.95 37.03 -14.08
N LYS A 201 15.42 38.28 -14.06
CA LYS A 201 16.69 38.72 -14.65
C LYS A 201 17.93 38.04 -14.02
N ASP A 202 17.74 37.28 -12.94
CA ASP A 202 18.79 36.56 -12.23
C ASP A 202 18.94 35.07 -12.63
N TYR A 203 18.07 34.52 -13.49
CA TYR A 203 18.12 33.10 -13.89
C TYR A 203 19.45 32.70 -14.55
N ASP A 204 19.97 33.55 -15.44
CA ASP A 204 21.21 33.28 -16.17
C ASP A 204 22.43 33.15 -15.24
N LYS A 205 22.34 33.66 -14.01
CA LYS A 205 23.41 33.63 -13.00
C LYS A 205 23.19 32.61 -11.89
N ASN A 206 21.99 32.05 -11.73
CA ASN A 206 21.64 31.19 -10.60
C ASN A 206 20.81 29.97 -11.04
N LYS A 207 21.52 28.91 -11.47
CA LYS A 207 20.92 27.68 -12.01
C LYS A 207 20.50 26.65 -10.94
N GLN A 208 20.72 26.94 -9.65
CA GLN A 208 20.51 26.01 -8.54
C GLN A 208 20.02 26.77 -7.29
N TRP A 209 18.99 26.26 -6.61
CA TRP A 209 18.51 26.79 -5.33
C TRP A 209 18.88 25.85 -4.19
N LYS A 210 19.34 26.39 -3.06
CA LYS A 210 19.46 25.60 -1.82
C LYS A 210 18.07 25.26 -1.30
N ALA A 211 17.84 24.00 -0.94
CA ALA A 211 16.52 23.51 -0.47
C ALA A 211 15.98 24.31 0.73
N SER A 212 16.87 24.83 1.58
CA SER A 212 16.52 25.68 2.72
C SER A 212 15.83 26.99 2.35
N TYR A 213 16.08 27.52 1.15
CA TYR A 213 15.50 28.79 0.68
C TYR A 213 14.08 28.60 0.13
N ALA A 214 13.76 27.42 -0.40
CA ALA A 214 12.49 27.12 -1.08
C ALA A 214 11.47 26.40 -0.18
N LEU A 215 11.92 25.60 0.79
CA LEU A 215 11.04 24.69 1.55
C LEU A 215 10.57 25.26 2.91
N GLY A 216 11.22 26.31 3.41
CA GLY A 216 10.90 26.90 4.72
C GLY A 216 11.29 26.03 5.93
N GLU A 217 11.26 26.63 7.12
CA GLU A 217 11.76 26.02 8.37
C GLU A 217 11.00 24.76 8.80
N ALA A 218 9.69 24.68 8.53
CA ALA A 218 8.86 23.54 8.90
C ALA A 218 9.28 22.25 8.17
N VAL A 219 9.63 22.35 6.89
CA VAL A 219 10.07 21.21 6.07
C VAL A 219 11.46 20.74 6.48
N LEU A 220 12.39 21.68 6.74
CA LEU A 220 13.73 21.34 7.25
C LEU A 220 13.65 20.63 8.60
N THR A 221 12.72 21.04 9.45
CA THR A 221 12.44 20.38 10.73
C THR A 221 11.86 18.98 10.53
N GLY A 222 10.94 18.80 9.57
CA GLY A 222 10.41 17.49 9.17
C GLY A 222 11.51 16.50 8.75
N ARG A 223 12.41 16.90 7.85
CA ARG A 223 13.56 16.08 7.41
C ARG A 223 14.48 15.67 8.57
N LYS A 224 14.74 16.60 9.50
CA LYS A 224 15.53 16.30 10.71
C LYS A 224 14.83 15.28 11.60
N ASN A 225 13.50 15.33 11.70
CA ASN A 225 12.74 14.37 12.49
C ASN A 225 12.71 12.98 11.84
N GLU A 226 12.58 12.89 10.51
CA GLU A 226 12.71 11.61 9.79
C GLU A 226 14.09 10.96 9.98
N ALA A 227 15.17 11.74 9.85
CA ALA A 227 16.52 11.23 10.09
C ALA A 227 16.70 10.69 11.53
N LYS A 228 16.10 11.37 12.51
CA LYS A 228 16.06 10.90 13.90
C LYS A 228 15.23 9.62 14.05
N LEU A 229 14.09 9.52 13.36
CA LEU A 229 13.23 8.34 13.38
C LEU A 229 13.92 7.11 12.77
N ASP A 230 14.65 7.28 11.67
CA ASP A 230 15.45 6.21 11.06
C ASP A 230 16.59 5.75 11.99
N ALA A 231 17.27 6.70 12.65
CA ALA A 231 18.29 6.39 13.63
C ALA A 231 17.72 5.61 14.83
N LEU A 232 16.55 6.03 15.33
CA LEU A 232 15.86 5.37 16.42
C LEU A 232 15.40 3.96 16.01
N THR A 233 14.84 3.81 14.81
CA THR A 233 14.45 2.50 14.26
C THR A 233 15.64 1.54 14.22
N LYS A 234 16.81 1.99 13.74
CA LYS A 234 18.04 1.18 13.75
C LYS A 234 18.47 0.79 15.16
N GLN A 235 18.37 1.71 16.13
CA GLN A 235 18.67 1.42 17.52
C GLN A 235 17.70 0.37 18.10
N VAL A 236 16.40 0.50 17.84
CA VAL A 236 15.39 -0.46 18.26
C VAL A 236 15.64 -1.83 17.62
N THR A 237 15.91 -1.91 16.31
CA THR A 237 16.27 -3.17 15.66
C THR A 237 17.54 -3.80 16.25
N ALA A 238 18.55 -2.99 16.57
CA ALA A 238 19.76 -3.47 17.23
C ALA A 238 19.49 -3.97 18.65
N LEU A 239 18.61 -3.31 19.39
CA LEU A 239 18.15 -3.74 20.72
C LEU A 239 17.35 -5.03 20.64
N VAL A 240 16.42 -5.15 19.68
CA VAL A 240 15.66 -6.40 19.44
C VAL A 240 16.62 -7.55 19.17
N LYS A 241 17.64 -7.38 18.32
CA LYS A 241 18.66 -8.41 18.09
C LYS A 241 19.46 -8.78 19.35
N LYS A 242 19.73 -7.82 20.24
CA LYS A 242 20.38 -8.10 21.54
C LYS A 242 19.44 -8.84 22.48
N VAL A 243 18.16 -8.48 22.52
CA VAL A 243 17.12 -9.19 23.28
C VAL A 243 16.96 -10.61 22.75
N ASP A 244 16.92 -10.79 21.44
CA ASP A 244 16.91 -12.10 20.79
C ASP A 244 18.19 -12.88 21.09
N ALA A 245 19.36 -12.25 21.11
CA ALA A 245 20.61 -12.93 21.50
C ALA A 245 20.62 -13.32 22.99
N VAL A 246 19.95 -12.58 23.86
CA VAL A 246 19.77 -12.93 25.28
C VAL A 246 18.74 -14.05 25.44
N SER A 247 17.66 -14.04 24.66
CA SER A 247 16.66 -15.12 24.65
C SER A 247 17.18 -16.41 24.00
N VAL A 248 18.13 -16.30 23.08
CA VAL A 248 18.84 -17.42 22.42
C VAL A 248 20.13 -17.81 23.17
N GLY A 249 20.53 -17.05 24.19
CA GLY A 249 21.62 -17.37 25.12
C GLY A 249 21.35 -18.58 26.04
N GLY A 250 20.27 -19.33 25.78
CA GLY A 250 19.99 -20.63 26.40
C GLY A 250 19.53 -20.57 27.86
N ILE A 251 19.27 -19.39 28.41
CA ILE A 251 18.71 -19.26 29.77
C ILE A 251 17.21 -19.03 29.64
N ASP A 252 16.46 -20.12 29.79
CA ASP A 252 15.04 -20.10 30.08
C ASP A 252 14.84 -19.51 31.49
N LEU A 253 14.31 -18.28 31.54
CA LEU A 253 14.11 -17.54 32.77
C LEU A 253 13.03 -18.18 33.66
N ASP A 254 12.05 -18.84 33.07
CA ASP A 254 11.01 -19.57 33.81
C ASP A 254 11.60 -20.85 34.41
N ALA A 255 12.43 -21.57 33.66
CA ALA A 255 13.16 -22.73 34.18
C ALA A 255 14.15 -22.36 35.30
N LEU A 256 14.84 -21.23 35.19
CA LEU A 256 15.73 -20.73 36.24
C LEU A 256 14.94 -20.34 37.50
N ALA A 257 13.82 -19.63 37.35
CA ALA A 257 12.96 -19.25 38.45
C ALA A 257 12.42 -20.49 39.20
N ASN A 258 11.98 -21.51 38.47
CA ASN A 258 11.52 -22.78 39.04
C ASN A 258 12.64 -23.49 39.81
N ARG A 259 13.86 -23.55 39.25
CA ARG A 259 14.99 -24.22 39.91
C ARG A 259 15.45 -23.50 41.17
N VAL A 260 15.36 -22.16 41.20
CA VAL A 260 15.62 -21.36 42.41
C VAL A 260 14.54 -21.62 43.47
N ALA A 261 13.27 -21.70 43.07
CA ALA A 261 12.17 -22.01 43.98
C ALA A 261 12.33 -23.39 44.63
N ASP A 262 12.68 -24.42 43.85
CA ASP A 262 12.92 -25.77 44.36
C ASP A 262 14.09 -25.83 45.36
N LEU A 263 15.18 -25.13 45.05
CA LEU A 263 16.36 -25.05 45.93
C LEU A 263 16.05 -24.32 47.24
N LEU A 264 15.22 -23.27 47.20
CA LEU A 264 14.77 -22.57 48.40
C LEU A 264 13.84 -23.44 49.24
N ALA A 265 12.89 -24.13 48.62
CA ALA A 265 11.97 -25.05 49.31
C ALA A 265 12.74 -26.19 50.01
N ALA A 266 13.73 -26.80 49.34
CA ALA A 266 14.56 -27.84 49.91
C ALA A 266 15.44 -27.36 51.09
N ARG A 267 15.81 -26.07 51.11
CA ARG A 267 16.59 -25.46 52.20
C ARG A 267 15.74 -25.09 53.40
N LEU A 268 14.47 -24.77 53.18
CA LEU A 268 13.50 -24.42 54.22
C LEU A 268 12.84 -25.65 54.85
N ALA A 269 12.96 -26.83 54.23
CA ALA A 269 12.46 -28.11 54.74
C ALA A 269 13.46 -28.86 55.65
N LYS A 270 14.59 -28.24 56.00
CA LYS A 270 15.57 -28.70 56.99
C LYS A 270 15.54 -27.78 58.21
#